data_AF-A0AAN1PFV5-F1
#
_entry.id   AF-A0AAN1PFV5-F1
#
_cell.length_a   1.000
_cell.length_b   1.000
_cell.length_c   1.000
_cell.angle_alpha   90.00
_cell.angle_beta   90.00
_cell.angle_gamma   90.00
#
_symmetry.space_group_name_H-M   'P 1'
#
loop_
_entity.id
_entity.type
_entity.pdbx_description
1 polymer ?
#
loop_
_entity_poly.entity_id
_entity_poly.type
_entity_poly.pdbx_seq_one_letter_code
_entity_poly.pdbx_strand_id
1 'polypeptide(L)'
;MNRLMFHRQPKKVLSSRRQPGYTSMMFRSKPFSSRAEVDEYLSSEDIECLICGRRFLILSGKHLKSHGVTSAEYRQMFCIPAGRGLSGTVYKAQRSEIARNLHATGRIKSDPVAASAAARHSGRGHRVPWDIAEQSSRAAKIDHPQIPPGGKRADGRDADNAREYQRKRRKR
;
A
#
# COMPACT_ATOMS: atom_id res chain seq x y z
N MET A 1 -52.87 32.56 3.33
CA MET A 1 -51.65 32.46 2.49
C MET A 1 -50.95 31.15 2.82
N ASN A 2 -50.90 30.27 1.82
CA ASN A 2 -50.39 28.90 1.85
C ASN A 2 -48.86 28.84 1.76
N ARG A 3 -48.31 27.65 2.09
CA ARG A 3 -46.96 27.08 1.83
C ARG A 3 -46.01 27.06 3.04
N LEU A 4 -45.34 25.97 3.41
CA LEU A 4 -45.22 24.62 2.84
C LEU A 4 -44.86 23.67 4.00
N MET A 5 -45.67 22.64 4.22
CA MET A 5 -45.31 21.53 5.10
C MET A 5 -44.27 20.66 4.43
N PHE A 6 -43.06 20.59 4.99
CA PHE A 6 -42.05 19.63 4.57
C PHE A 6 -42.43 18.23 5.07
N HIS A 7 -43.11 17.47 4.22
CA HIS A 7 -43.30 16.03 4.40
C HIS A 7 -41.96 15.31 4.29
N ARG A 8 -41.41 14.91 5.44
CA ARG A 8 -40.20 14.10 5.56
C ARG A 8 -40.58 12.64 5.25
N GLN A 9 -40.33 12.22 4.02
CA GLN A 9 -40.52 10.84 3.57
C GLN A 9 -39.72 9.86 4.47
N PRO A 10 -40.30 8.74 4.95
CA PRO A 10 -39.57 7.74 5.70
C PRO A 10 -38.60 6.98 4.78
N LYS A 11 -37.33 6.90 5.19
CA LYS A 11 -36.30 6.11 4.50
C LYS A 11 -36.72 4.64 4.52
N LYS A 12 -37.03 4.08 3.35
CA LYS A 12 -37.29 2.66 3.15
C LYS A 12 -36.08 1.86 3.66
N VAL A 13 -36.33 1.09 4.71
CA VAL A 13 -35.43 0.07 5.25
C VAL A 13 -35.39 -1.07 4.22
N LEU A 14 -34.34 -1.13 3.41
CA LEU A 14 -34.03 -2.32 2.62
C LEU A 14 -33.45 -3.39 3.55
N SER A 15 -34.39 -4.02 4.27
CA SER A 15 -34.23 -5.36 4.81
C SER A 15 -34.40 -6.35 3.67
N SER A 16 -33.34 -7.08 3.34
CA SER A 16 -33.51 -8.49 2.95
C SER A 16 -32.22 -9.24 3.22
N ARG A 17 -32.21 -9.93 4.36
CA ARG A 17 -31.38 -11.10 4.60
C ARG A 17 -31.50 -12.05 3.41
N ARG A 18 -30.37 -12.37 2.77
CA ARG A 18 -30.12 -13.67 2.13
C ARG A 18 -28.68 -14.07 2.42
N GLN A 19 -28.49 -14.77 3.53
CA GLN A 19 -27.52 -15.87 3.60
C GLN A 19 -28.39 -17.12 3.37
N PRO A 20 -28.03 -18.01 2.44
CA PRO A 20 -27.24 -19.15 2.87
C PRO A 20 -26.22 -19.64 1.83
N GLY A 21 -25.16 -20.29 2.32
CA GLY A 21 -24.23 -21.05 1.48
C GLY A 21 -22.79 -20.93 1.93
N TYR A 22 -22.45 -21.48 3.10
CA TYR A 22 -21.05 -21.79 3.44
C TYR A 22 -20.64 -23.08 2.70
N THR A 23 -20.80 -23.13 1.38
CA THR A 23 -20.19 -24.19 0.60
C THR A 23 -18.71 -23.86 0.46
N SER A 24 -17.93 -24.55 1.29
CA SER A 24 -16.51 -24.85 1.10
C SER A 24 -16.15 -24.95 -0.39
N MET A 25 -15.63 -23.87 -0.96
CA MET A 25 -14.88 -23.88 -2.21
C MET A 25 -13.72 -22.93 -2.00
N MET A 26 -12.53 -23.51 -1.78
CA MET A 26 -11.28 -22.80 -1.65
C MET A 26 -10.97 -22.06 -2.96
N PHE A 27 -11.44 -20.82 -3.07
CA PHE A 27 -10.96 -19.91 -4.10
C PHE A 27 -9.52 -19.53 -3.76
N ARG A 28 -8.60 -19.74 -4.72
CA ARG A 28 -7.14 -19.54 -4.66
C ARG A 28 -6.49 -19.72 -3.27
N SER A 29 -6.02 -20.94 -2.99
CA SER A 29 -5.23 -21.26 -1.79
C SER A 29 -3.73 -20.89 -1.89
N LYS A 30 -3.24 -20.46 -3.06
CA LYS A 30 -1.81 -20.23 -3.28
C LYS A 30 -1.43 -18.76 -3.05
N PRO A 31 -0.43 -18.47 -2.20
CA PRO A 31 0.17 -17.14 -2.09
C PRO A 31 0.82 -16.71 -3.41
N PHE A 32 0.91 -15.41 -3.65
CA PHE A 32 1.58 -14.88 -4.83
C PHE A 32 3.09 -15.10 -4.78
N SER A 33 3.67 -15.48 -5.92
CA SER A 33 5.09 -15.80 -6.04
C SER A 33 5.92 -14.64 -6.59
N SER A 34 5.28 -13.66 -7.24
CA SER A 34 5.96 -12.58 -7.93
C SER A 34 5.16 -11.27 -7.91
N ARG A 35 5.86 -10.18 -8.21
CA ARG A 35 5.24 -8.86 -8.36
C ARG A 35 4.23 -8.80 -9.49
N ALA A 36 4.52 -9.45 -10.61
CA ALA A 36 3.65 -9.46 -11.78
C ALA A 36 2.27 -10.06 -11.45
N GLU A 37 2.24 -11.17 -10.71
CA GLU A 37 0.98 -11.80 -10.30
C GLU A 37 0.14 -10.92 -9.37
N VAL A 38 0.79 -10.22 -8.42
CA VAL A 38 0.10 -9.26 -7.54
C VAL A 38 -0.45 -8.09 -8.35
N ASP A 39 0.32 -7.61 -9.32
CA ASP A 39 -0.05 -6.47 -10.13
C ASP A 39 -1.21 -6.81 -11.06
N GLU A 40 -1.19 -7.99 -11.67
CA GLU A 40 -2.31 -8.54 -12.44
C GLU A 40 -3.57 -8.64 -11.59
N TYR A 41 -3.48 -9.23 -10.40
CA TYR A 41 -4.61 -9.32 -9.47
C TYR A 41 -5.16 -7.94 -9.07
N LEU A 42 -4.30 -6.95 -8.87
CA LEU A 42 -4.68 -5.60 -8.46
C LEU A 42 -5.02 -4.65 -9.62
N SER A 43 -4.90 -5.10 -10.87
CA SER A 43 -5.16 -4.32 -12.10
C SER A 43 -6.64 -4.27 -12.48
N SER A 44 -7.44 -5.20 -11.97
CA SER A 44 -8.88 -5.23 -12.22
C SER A 44 -9.60 -4.00 -11.64
N GLU A 45 -10.72 -3.62 -12.26
CA GLU A 45 -11.55 -2.49 -11.82
C GLU A 45 -12.06 -2.66 -10.39
N ASP A 46 -12.46 -3.89 -10.08
CA ASP A 46 -12.82 -4.41 -8.78
C ASP A 46 -11.82 -5.51 -8.35
N ILE A 47 -11.67 -5.67 -7.04
CA ILE A 47 -10.79 -6.65 -6.42
C ILE A 47 -11.61 -7.86 -5.94
N GLU A 48 -11.15 -9.06 -6.29
CA GLU A 48 -11.74 -10.32 -5.86
C GLU A 48 -11.18 -10.74 -4.49
N CYS A 49 -12.03 -11.07 -3.53
CA CYS A 49 -11.55 -11.62 -2.27
C CYS A 49 -11.05 -13.06 -2.45
N LEU A 50 -9.74 -13.27 -2.33
CA LEU A 50 -9.08 -14.58 -2.37
C LEU A 50 -9.53 -15.61 -1.31
N ILE A 51 -10.40 -15.26 -0.36
CA ILE A 51 -10.97 -16.24 0.59
C ILE A 51 -12.34 -16.74 0.12
N CYS A 52 -13.13 -15.89 -0.55
CA CYS A 52 -14.53 -16.21 -0.87
C CYS A 52 -14.96 -15.87 -2.29
N GLY A 53 -14.05 -15.46 -3.18
CA GLY A 53 -14.30 -15.17 -4.60
C GLY A 53 -15.20 -13.97 -4.90
N ARG A 54 -15.69 -13.25 -3.88
CA ARG A 54 -16.58 -12.09 -4.07
C ARG A 54 -15.80 -10.87 -4.53
N ARG A 55 -16.35 -10.11 -5.46
CA ARG A 55 -15.73 -8.90 -6.01
C ARG A 55 -16.19 -7.64 -5.28
N PHE A 56 -15.28 -6.69 -5.09
CA PHE A 56 -15.50 -5.44 -4.37
C PHE A 56 -14.69 -4.31 -4.98
N LEU A 57 -15.09 -3.05 -4.82
CA LEU A 57 -14.21 -1.92 -5.15
C LEU A 57 -12.99 -1.84 -4.22
N ILE A 58 -13.19 -2.20 -2.95
CA ILE A 58 -12.17 -2.25 -1.90
C ILE A 58 -12.50 -3.40 -0.93
N LEU A 59 -11.49 -4.20 -0.57
CA LEU A 59 -11.59 -5.15 0.53
C LEU A 59 -11.55 -4.38 1.86
N SER A 60 -12.73 -3.92 2.27
CA SER A 60 -12.90 -3.19 3.53
C SER A 60 -12.60 -4.08 4.73
N GLY A 61 -12.18 -3.47 5.84
CA GLY A 61 -12.00 -4.19 7.11
C GLY A 61 -13.27 -4.90 7.60
N LYS A 62 -14.46 -4.40 7.23
CA LYS A 62 -15.74 -5.08 7.53
C LYS A 62 -15.85 -6.43 6.83
N HIS A 63 -15.47 -6.49 5.56
CA HIS A 63 -15.48 -7.74 4.80
C HIS A 63 -14.44 -8.72 5.34
N LEU A 64 -13.21 -8.26 5.56
CA LEU A 64 -12.14 -9.12 6.07
C LEU A 64 -12.45 -9.65 7.48
N LYS A 65 -13.09 -8.84 8.33
CA LYS A 65 -13.57 -9.26 9.65
C LYS A 65 -14.60 -10.40 9.56
N SER A 66 -15.40 -10.48 8.48
CA SER A 66 -16.31 -11.62 8.27
C SER A 66 -15.57 -12.94 8.02
N HIS A 67 -14.29 -12.87 7.64
CA HIS A 67 -13.39 -14.01 7.50
C HIS A 67 -12.47 -14.19 8.71
N GLY A 68 -12.63 -13.39 9.77
CA GLY A 68 -11.79 -13.45 10.97
C GLY A 68 -10.35 -12.95 10.77
N VAL A 69 -10.05 -12.26 9.67
CA VAL A 69 -8.70 -11.77 9.36
C VAL A 69 -8.66 -10.24 9.28
N THR A 70 -7.52 -9.68 9.65
CA THR A 70 -7.19 -8.26 9.45
C THR A 70 -6.62 -8.03 8.04
N SER A 71 -6.58 -6.78 7.58
CA SER A 71 -5.90 -6.43 6.32
C SER A 71 -4.39 -6.71 6.35
N ALA A 72 -3.76 -6.78 7.52
CA ALA A 72 -2.35 -7.12 7.64
C ALA A 72 -2.14 -8.63 7.47
N GLU A 73 -2.95 -9.44 8.16
CA GLU A 73 -2.91 -10.90 8.05
C GLU A 73 -3.31 -11.36 6.65
N TYR A 74 -4.36 -10.79 6.06
CA TYR A 74 -4.77 -11.09 4.69
C TYR A 74 -3.61 -10.88 3.69
N ARG A 75 -2.86 -9.79 3.85
CA ARG A 75 -1.69 -9.51 3.04
C ARG A 75 -0.57 -10.54 3.25
N GLN A 76 -0.31 -10.94 4.50
CA GLN A 76 0.69 -11.96 4.82
C GLN A 76 0.32 -13.32 4.23
N MET A 77 -0.94 -13.75 4.39
CA MET A 77 -1.45 -15.03 3.89
C MET A 77 -1.25 -15.19 2.39
N PHE A 78 -1.48 -14.13 1.62
CA PHE A 78 -1.38 -14.17 0.17
C PHE A 78 -0.06 -13.59 -0.37
N CYS A 79 0.91 -13.28 0.50
CA CYS A 79 2.17 -12.62 0.12
C CYS A 79 1.98 -11.32 -0.68
N ILE A 80 1.03 -10.48 -0.27
CA ILE A 80 0.83 -9.12 -0.83
C ILE A 80 1.64 -8.11 0.01
N PRO A 81 2.50 -7.27 -0.59
CA PRO A 81 3.27 -6.27 0.16
C PRO A 81 2.39 -5.27 0.92
N ALA A 82 2.82 -4.85 2.12
CA ALA A 82 2.03 -3.96 2.99
C ALA A 82 1.64 -2.61 2.33
N GLY A 83 2.49 -2.10 1.45
CA GLY A 83 2.26 -0.86 0.70
C GLY A 83 1.25 -0.97 -0.45
N ARG A 84 0.80 -2.18 -0.81
CA ARG A 84 -0.23 -2.38 -1.84
C ARG A 84 -1.62 -2.27 -1.22
N GLY A 85 -2.45 -1.41 -1.82
CA GLY A 85 -3.86 -1.24 -1.43
C GLY A 85 -4.72 -2.41 -1.93
N LEU A 86 -5.54 -2.98 -1.04
CA LEU A 86 -6.51 -4.03 -1.34
C LEU A 86 -7.77 -3.45 -2.01
N SER A 87 -7.57 -2.85 -3.18
CA SER A 87 -8.61 -2.13 -3.92
C SER A 87 -8.36 -2.25 -5.41
N GLY A 88 -9.44 -2.20 -6.19
CA GLY A 88 -9.37 -2.15 -7.64
C GLY A 88 -8.91 -0.80 -8.17
N THR A 89 -8.65 -0.73 -9.47
CA THR A 89 -8.08 0.46 -10.14
C THR A 89 -9.02 1.65 -10.13
N VAL A 90 -10.32 1.44 -10.29
CA VAL A 90 -11.35 2.51 -10.26
C VAL A 90 -11.32 3.24 -8.93
N TYR A 91 -11.30 2.49 -7.82
CA TYR A 91 -11.25 3.07 -6.48
C TYR A 91 -9.95 3.85 -6.24
N LYS A 92 -8.80 3.31 -6.70
CA LYS A 92 -7.50 4.00 -6.61
C LYS A 92 -7.50 5.32 -7.39
N ALA A 93 -8.05 5.33 -8.59
CA ALA A 93 -8.15 6.53 -9.42
C ALA A 93 -8.99 7.62 -8.73
N GLN A 94 -10.18 7.26 -8.24
CA GLN A 94 -11.05 8.16 -7.48
C GLN A 94 -10.34 8.73 -6.24
N ARG A 95 -9.66 7.87 -5.46
CA ARG A 95 -8.93 8.31 -4.26
C ARG A 95 -7.73 9.21 -4.60
N SER A 96 -7.03 8.93 -5.70
CA SER A 96 -5.93 9.76 -6.20
C SER A 96 -6.43 11.15 -6.62
N GLU A 97 -7.56 11.22 -7.32
CA GLU A 97 -8.18 12.49 -7.69
C GLU A 97 -8.61 13.31 -6.47
N ILE A 98 -9.27 12.68 -5.49
CA ILE A 98 -9.63 13.34 -4.23
C ILE A 98 -8.37 13.88 -3.54
N ALA A 99 -7.29 13.10 -3.45
CA ALA A 99 -6.04 13.54 -2.85
C ALA A 99 -5.45 14.75 -3.60
N ARG A 100 -5.39 14.70 -4.94
CA ARG A 100 -4.93 15.83 -5.78
C ARG A 100 -5.76 17.09 -5.55
N ASN A 101 -7.08 16.96 -5.49
CA ASN A 101 -7.99 18.08 -5.24
C ASN A 101 -7.81 18.68 -3.84
N LEU A 102 -7.57 17.85 -2.82
CA LEU A 102 -7.30 18.33 -1.45
C LEU A 102 -5.97 19.08 -1.35
N HIS A 103 -4.96 18.64 -2.08
CA HIS A 103 -3.70 19.39 -2.21
C HIS A 103 -3.89 20.70 -2.97
N ALA A 104 -4.58 20.67 -4.12
CA ALA A 104 -4.83 21.86 -4.93
C ALA A 104 -5.64 22.94 -4.19
N THR A 105 -6.61 22.53 -3.37
CA THR A 105 -7.42 23.45 -2.55
C THR A 105 -6.72 23.90 -1.27
N GLY A 106 -5.49 23.45 -1.01
CA GLY A 106 -4.72 23.81 0.20
C GLY A 106 -5.29 23.24 1.51
N ARG A 107 -6.31 22.37 1.45
CA ARG A 107 -6.90 21.70 2.61
C ARG A 107 -5.94 20.70 3.26
N ILE A 108 -5.02 20.15 2.49
CA ILE A 108 -3.90 19.34 2.97
C ILE A 108 -2.61 20.05 2.60
N LYS A 109 -1.83 20.44 3.61
CA LYS A 109 -0.47 20.93 3.44
C LYS A 109 0.50 19.76 3.66
N SER A 110 1.39 19.51 2.71
CA SER A 110 2.49 18.57 2.93
C SER A 110 3.67 19.31 3.55
N ASP A 111 4.03 18.99 4.80
CA ASP A 111 5.30 19.37 5.38
C ASP A 111 6.30 18.20 5.23
N PRO A 112 7.30 18.32 4.33
CA PRO A 112 8.27 17.26 4.10
C PRO A 112 9.15 16.96 5.33
N VAL A 113 9.41 17.96 6.18
CA VAL A 113 10.29 17.81 7.34
C VAL A 113 9.60 16.99 8.43
N ALA A 114 8.37 17.37 8.78
CA ALA A 114 7.57 16.62 9.73
C ALA A 114 7.29 15.19 9.23
N ALA A 115 6.98 15.03 7.94
CA ALA A 115 6.75 13.71 7.33
C ALA A 115 8.02 12.83 7.39
N SER A 116 9.19 13.40 7.09
CA SER A 116 10.46 12.66 7.17
C SER A 116 10.80 12.26 8.60
N ALA A 117 10.53 13.12 9.59
CA ALA A 117 10.75 12.79 11.00
C ALA A 117 9.86 11.62 11.44
N ALA A 118 8.57 11.65 11.13
CA ALA A 118 7.64 10.56 11.43
C ALA A 118 8.03 9.24 10.73
N ALA A 119 8.46 9.31 9.47
CA ALA A 119 8.84 8.14 8.69
C ALA A 119 10.08 7.40 9.23
N ARG A 120 11.00 8.10 9.92
CA ARG A 120 12.16 7.45 10.56
C ARG A 120 11.75 6.47 11.65
N HIS A 121 10.61 6.72 12.31
CA HIS A 121 10.13 5.91 13.43
C HIS A 121 9.05 4.88 13.03
N SER A 122 8.42 5.01 11.86
CA SER A 122 7.27 4.17 11.47
C SER A 122 7.61 2.74 11.05
N GLY A 123 8.90 2.39 10.94
CA GLY A 123 9.34 1.13 10.35
C GLY A 123 8.96 1.01 8.86
N ARG A 124 9.33 -0.11 8.23
CA ARG A 124 9.10 -0.34 6.78
C ARG A 124 7.91 -1.26 6.48
N GLY A 125 7.12 -1.64 7.49
CA GLY A 125 6.04 -2.61 7.35
C GLY A 125 6.52 -4.03 6.99
N HIS A 126 5.56 -4.93 6.80
CA HIS A 126 5.85 -6.31 6.36
C HIS A 126 6.32 -6.32 4.89
N ARG A 127 7.45 -6.97 4.65
CA ARG A 127 8.02 -7.23 3.32
C ARG A 127 7.96 -8.71 3.02
N VAL A 128 7.52 -9.03 1.81
CA VAL A 128 7.38 -10.42 1.34
C VAL A 128 8.69 -10.92 0.73
N PRO A 129 9.02 -12.22 0.83
CA PRO A 129 10.33 -12.73 0.41
C PRO A 129 10.71 -12.41 -1.05
N TRP A 130 9.77 -12.56 -1.98
CA TRP A 130 10.01 -12.27 -3.40
C TRP A 130 10.23 -10.77 -3.67
N ASP A 131 9.58 -9.87 -2.91
CA ASP A 131 9.75 -8.41 -3.04
C ASP A 131 11.14 -7.98 -2.53
N ILE A 132 11.64 -8.65 -1.47
CA ILE A 132 13.01 -8.44 -0.97
C ILE A 132 14.04 -8.89 -2.01
N ALA A 133 13.85 -10.07 -2.61
CA ALA A 133 14.76 -10.60 -3.63
C ALA A 133 14.76 -9.75 -4.92
N GLU A 134 13.59 -9.25 -5.32
CA GLU A 134 13.50 -8.34 -6.46
C GLU A 134 14.15 -6.98 -6.15
N GLN A 135 13.94 -6.45 -4.93
CA GLN A 135 14.58 -5.22 -4.48
C GLN A 135 16.10 -5.35 -4.45
N SER A 136 16.65 -6.46 -3.93
CA SER A 136 18.11 -6.69 -3.90
C SER A 136 18.68 -6.80 -5.32
N SER A 137 17.97 -7.48 -6.22
CA SER A 137 18.36 -7.60 -7.63
C SER A 137 18.38 -6.26 -8.35
N ARG A 138 17.38 -5.39 -8.10
CA ARG A 138 17.37 -4.03 -8.63
C ARG A 138 18.50 -3.19 -8.05
N ALA A 139 18.74 -3.29 -6.74
CA ALA A 139 19.81 -2.55 -6.07
C ALA A 139 21.20 -2.93 -6.60
N ALA A 140 21.43 -4.22 -6.89
CA ALA A 140 22.70 -4.70 -7.46
C ALA A 140 22.99 -4.15 -8.87
N LYS A 141 21.95 -3.73 -9.61
CA LYS A 141 22.08 -3.14 -10.96
C LYS A 141 22.29 -1.62 -10.94
N ILE A 142 22.11 -0.98 -9.79
CA ILE A 142 22.32 0.47 -9.67
C ILE A 142 23.83 0.71 -9.76
N ASP A 143 24.24 1.45 -10.78
CA ASP A 143 25.62 1.90 -10.85
C ASP A 143 25.91 2.82 -9.66
N HIS A 144 26.99 2.51 -8.97
CA HIS A 144 27.48 3.27 -7.85
C HIS A 144 28.81 3.88 -8.28
N PRO A 145 28.79 5.02 -9.02
CA PRO A 145 30.02 5.68 -9.40
C PRO A 145 30.76 6.08 -8.13
N GLN A 146 31.75 5.26 -7.77
CA GLN A 146 32.60 5.55 -6.64
C GLN A 146 33.64 6.54 -7.12
N ILE A 147 33.82 7.62 -6.35
CA ILE A 147 35.01 8.46 -6.51
C ILE A 147 36.20 7.51 -6.39
N PRO A 148 37.12 7.46 -7.37
CA PRO A 148 38.24 6.53 -7.32
C PRO A 148 39.08 6.74 -6.06
N PRO A 149 39.87 5.74 -5.63
CA PRO A 149 40.86 5.92 -4.57
C PRO A 149 41.76 7.12 -4.88
N GLY A 150 42.05 7.95 -3.88
CA GLY A 150 42.78 9.22 -4.02
C GLY A 150 41.98 10.37 -4.65
N GLY A 151 40.72 10.14 -5.04
CA GLY A 151 39.86 11.18 -5.61
C GLY A 151 39.32 12.16 -4.56
N LYS A 152 38.99 13.37 -5.01
CA LYS A 152 38.35 14.40 -4.17
C LYS A 152 36.84 14.43 -4.38
N ARG A 153 36.11 14.74 -3.32
CA ARG A 153 34.66 15.03 -3.37
C ARG A 153 34.42 16.43 -3.95
N ALA A 154 33.17 16.75 -4.28
CA ALA A 154 32.77 18.06 -4.82
C ALA A 154 33.09 19.25 -3.90
N ASP A 155 33.29 19.00 -2.60
CA ASP A 155 33.67 19.98 -1.59
C ASP A 155 35.19 20.02 -1.34
N GLY A 156 36.01 19.36 -2.18
CA GLY A 156 37.46 19.32 -2.09
C GLY A 156 38.02 18.36 -1.03
N ARG A 157 37.17 17.73 -0.22
CA ARG A 157 37.61 16.78 0.81
C ARG A 157 38.03 15.45 0.19
N ASP A 158 38.99 14.80 0.85
CA ASP A 158 39.49 13.49 0.47
C ASP A 158 38.39 12.42 0.60
N ALA A 159 38.14 11.68 -0.49
CA ALA A 159 37.07 10.68 -0.52
C ALA A 159 37.41 9.42 0.31
N ASP A 160 38.68 9.07 0.44
CA ASP A 160 39.13 7.90 1.21
C ASP A 160 38.99 8.15 2.72
N ASN A 161 39.38 9.33 3.19
CA ASN A 161 39.14 9.74 4.57
C ASN A 161 37.64 9.75 4.90
N ALA A 162 36.80 10.22 3.98
CA ALA A 162 35.34 10.19 4.15
C ALA A 162 34.81 8.74 4.22
N ARG A 163 35.33 7.83 3.37
CA ARG A 163 35.00 6.39 3.42
C ARG A 163 35.42 5.77 4.74
N GLU A 164 36.64 6.03 5.20
CA GLU A 164 37.18 5.49 6.45
C GLU A 164 36.38 5.99 7.66
N TYR A 165 36.07 7.29 7.71
CA TYR A 165 35.23 7.88 8.74
C TYR A 165 33.85 7.22 8.80
N GLN A 166 33.20 7.00 7.65
CA GLN A 166 31.91 6.30 7.60
C GLN A 166 32.01 4.85 8.09
N ARG A 167 33.08 4.11 7.72
CA ARG A 167 33.33 2.74 8.20
C ARG A 167 33.50 2.70 9.72
N LYS A 168 34.31 3.61 10.29
CA LYS A 168 34.51 3.72 11.75
C LYS A 168 33.19 4.03 12.46
N ARG A 169 32.39 4.96 11.94
CA ARG A 169 31.09 5.33 12.54
C ARG A 169 30.06 4.20 12.50
N ARG A 170 30.05 3.34 11.48
CA ARG A 170 29.14 2.19 11.38
C ARG A 170 29.54 1.02 12.28
N LYS A 171 30.81 0.92 12.67
CA LYS A 171 31.34 -0.12 13.58
C LYS A 171 31.13 0.22 15.07
N ARG A 172 30.76 1.46 15.38
CA ARG A 172 30.54 1.96 16.73
C ARG A 172 29.06 1.86 17.09
#